data_AF-A0A1U8DX11-F1
#
_entry.id   AF-A0A1U8DX11-F1
#
_cell.length_a   1.000
_cell.length_b   1.000
_cell.length_c   1.000
_cell.angle_alpha   90.00
_cell.angle_beta   90.00
_cell.angle_gamma   90.00
#
_symmetry.space_group_name_H-M   'P 1'
#
loop_
_entity.id
_entity.type
_entity.pdbx_description
1 polymer ?
#
loop_
_entity_poly.entity_id
_entity_poly.type
_entity_poly.pdbx_seq_one_letter_code
_entity_poly.pdbx_strand_id
1 'polypeptide(L)'
;MAQVVVLSDTDSTEDLEEGQPSLADMATSLEKDSTSDVVSLGSVEEITSPNRDHIVHEVIENQRSIEEICICCGSFKVHTQHPLFHGGICSLCTENFLETFFLYDDDGLQSYCTICCSGKILLMCDEPTCNRGYCFKCLDVLVSPGTAEKVKAMNTWLCFMCLPLSSHGLLQKKQRWHTRLKCFYDQESENHFKIYRPVPAWERKPISILSLFDNITPEMKSIGFLDSSLGNGRLKYLHDVTNILRMNVKEWGPFDFIFGSTPPVGNSYDHPPAWYFYQYYRILQYGKPLENSERPFFWMFVDNLVLTEEDRDTASRFFKTEAVTVHREHGETIQNAVIIWSNIPSVKSSHIPTSASKPNWYSEFGRHSDRDEISSIHLSGLIKQYPKQQQLLKPKSEIWKWGFSKKRIGEFYLSLFM
;
A
#
# COMPACT_ATOMS: atom_id res chain seq x y z
N MET A 1 -26.89 -10.25 65.86
CA MET A 1 -27.02 -11.21 66.99
C MET A 1 -28.12 -12.20 66.65
N ALA A 2 -28.03 -13.43 67.19
CA ALA A 2 -28.82 -14.63 66.83
C ALA A 2 -28.54 -15.15 65.40
N GLN A 3 -27.82 -16.29 65.21
CA GLN A 3 -28.17 -17.72 65.43
C GLN A 3 -28.89 -18.33 64.20
N VAL A 4 -28.64 -19.55 63.69
CA VAL A 4 -27.84 -20.75 64.09
C VAL A 4 -27.27 -21.36 62.77
N VAL A 5 -25.97 -21.66 62.58
CA VAL A 5 -25.23 -22.94 62.79
C VAL A 5 -25.90 -24.23 62.24
N VAL A 6 -25.04 -25.18 61.81
CA VAL A 6 -25.16 -26.67 61.78
C VAL A 6 -25.16 -27.27 60.36
N LEU A 7 -24.33 -28.27 59.97
CA LEU A 7 -23.09 -28.92 60.47
C LEU A 7 -22.47 -29.70 59.25
N SER A 8 -21.14 -29.72 59.04
CA SER A 8 -20.20 -30.88 59.18
C SER A 8 -20.30 -31.97 58.07
N ASP A 9 -19.28 -32.77 57.70
CA ASP A 9 -17.99 -33.20 58.26
C ASP A 9 -16.92 -33.37 57.13
N THR A 10 -15.65 -32.96 57.29
CA THR A 10 -14.39 -33.76 57.55
C THR A 10 -14.12 -34.94 56.58
N ASP A 11 -12.88 -35.27 56.17
CA ASP A 11 -11.55 -34.95 56.71
C ASP A 11 -10.39 -35.09 55.66
N SER A 12 -9.18 -34.64 56.03
CA SER A 12 -7.78 -34.93 55.57
C SER A 12 -7.53 -35.92 54.39
N THR A 13 -6.72 -35.60 53.36
CA THR A 13 -5.22 -35.44 53.30
C THR A 13 -4.45 -36.68 53.78
N GLU A 14 -3.50 -37.28 53.06
CA GLU A 14 -2.24 -36.70 52.53
C GLU A 14 -1.66 -37.53 51.36
N ASP A 15 -0.71 -36.94 50.64
CA ASP A 15 0.06 -37.54 49.53
C ASP A 15 1.06 -38.62 49.98
N LEU A 16 1.50 -39.49 49.04
CA LEU A 16 2.88 -40.02 49.00
C LEU A 16 3.21 -40.59 47.59
N GLU A 17 4.50 -40.67 47.29
CA GLU A 17 5.06 -40.58 45.94
C GLU A 17 5.26 -41.89 45.14
N GLU A 18 5.47 -41.69 43.82
CA GLU A 18 6.25 -42.50 42.86
C GLU A 18 5.88 -43.96 42.49
N GLY A 19 5.92 -44.23 41.16
CA GLY A 19 6.09 -45.59 40.62
C GLY A 19 5.27 -45.94 39.37
N GLN A 20 5.74 -45.58 38.17
CA GLN A 20 5.37 -46.33 36.95
C GLN A 20 6.26 -47.59 36.82
N PRO A 21 5.75 -48.67 36.21
CA PRO A 21 6.23 -48.94 34.84
C PRO A 21 5.19 -49.56 33.87
N SER A 22 5.53 -49.50 32.59
CA SER A 22 4.92 -50.23 31.46
C SER A 22 5.37 -51.72 31.45
N LEU A 23 4.69 -52.67 30.80
CA LEU A 23 4.82 -52.93 29.36
C LEU A 23 3.75 -53.90 28.78
N ALA A 24 3.56 -53.79 27.47
CA ALA A 24 2.70 -54.50 26.51
C ALA A 24 2.36 -56.00 26.64
N ASP A 25 1.16 -56.33 26.15
CA ASP A 25 0.87 -57.37 25.13
C ASP A 25 0.14 -56.64 23.97
N MET A 26 0.59 -56.59 22.71
CA MET A 26 0.51 -57.62 21.64
C MET A 26 -0.90 -58.24 21.50
N ALA A 27 -1.60 -58.25 20.36
CA ALA A 27 -1.39 -57.72 19.00
C ALA A 27 -2.80 -57.52 18.34
N THR A 28 -3.05 -57.17 17.06
CA THR A 28 -2.27 -57.21 15.81
C THR A 28 -2.81 -56.17 14.79
N SER A 29 -2.13 -56.05 13.63
CA SER A 29 -2.41 -55.21 12.46
C SER A 29 -3.67 -55.56 11.62
N LEU A 30 -4.35 -54.54 11.06
CA LEU A 30 -4.38 -54.25 9.60
C LEU A 30 -5.23 -52.99 9.26
N GLU A 31 -4.58 -52.03 8.58
CA GLU A 31 -5.02 -51.16 7.47
C GLU A 31 -6.49 -51.22 6.96
N LYS A 32 -7.14 -50.17 6.39
CA LYS A 32 -6.81 -48.75 6.05
C LYS A 32 -7.98 -48.20 5.19
N ASP A 33 -8.46 -46.95 5.17
CA ASP A 33 -8.29 -45.67 5.92
C ASP A 33 -9.70 -45.02 6.05
N SER A 34 -9.88 -43.94 6.83
CA SER A 34 -11.14 -43.17 6.93
C SER A 34 -11.01 -41.71 6.48
N THR A 35 -12.05 -41.18 5.83
CA THR A 35 -12.26 -39.76 5.47
C THR A 35 -12.46 -38.83 6.68
N SER A 36 -12.31 -37.51 6.44
CA SER A 36 -12.50 -36.38 7.38
C SER A 36 -11.32 -36.16 8.36
N ASP A 37 -10.85 -34.95 8.68
CA ASP A 37 -11.09 -33.59 8.13
C ASP A 37 -9.80 -32.76 8.25
N VAL A 38 -9.51 -31.89 7.27
CA VAL A 38 -8.43 -30.89 7.37
C VAL A 38 -9.05 -29.49 7.33
N VAL A 39 -9.06 -28.82 8.49
CA VAL A 39 -9.54 -27.44 8.63
C VAL A 39 -8.48 -26.49 8.08
N SER A 40 -8.61 -26.11 6.81
CA SER A 40 -7.86 -25.01 6.21
C SER A 40 -8.51 -23.67 6.58
N LEU A 41 -7.92 -22.94 7.52
CA LEU A 41 -8.22 -21.52 7.72
C LEU A 41 -7.50 -20.67 6.66
N GLY A 42 -8.20 -19.67 6.10
CA GLY A 42 -7.53 -18.53 5.46
C GLY A 42 -7.87 -18.22 4.00
N SER A 43 -8.94 -18.78 3.42
CA SER A 43 -9.52 -18.17 2.21
C SER A 43 -10.18 -16.84 2.59
N VAL A 44 -9.68 -15.72 2.05
CA VAL A 44 -10.35 -14.43 2.14
C VAL A 44 -11.77 -14.58 1.59
N GLU A 45 -12.77 -14.42 2.46
CA GLU A 45 -14.16 -14.51 2.05
C GLU A 45 -14.44 -13.46 0.97
N GLU A 46 -15.03 -13.89 -0.16
CA GLU A 46 -15.59 -12.94 -1.10
C GLU A 46 -16.59 -12.07 -0.33
N ILE A 47 -16.39 -10.73 -0.37
CA ILE A 47 -17.34 -9.78 0.20
C ILE A 47 -18.69 -10.02 -0.49
N THR A 48 -19.57 -10.74 0.19
CA THR A 48 -20.89 -11.13 -0.32
C THR A 48 -21.67 -9.85 -0.59
N SER A 49 -21.78 -9.51 -1.88
CA SER A 49 -22.11 -8.15 -2.25
C SER A 49 -23.57 -7.84 -1.93
N PRO A 50 -23.87 -6.71 -1.26
CA PRO A 50 -25.16 -6.07 -1.43
C PRO A 50 -25.40 -5.87 -2.93
N ASN A 51 -26.65 -5.97 -3.39
CA ASN A 51 -26.89 -6.00 -4.83
C ASN A 51 -26.70 -4.60 -5.45
N ARG A 52 -25.48 -4.31 -5.90
CA ARG A 52 -25.11 -3.06 -6.62
C ARG A 52 -26.07 -2.75 -7.77
N ASP A 53 -26.64 -3.76 -8.40
CA ASP A 53 -27.51 -3.58 -9.57
C ASP A 53 -28.88 -2.97 -9.17
N HIS A 54 -29.22 -2.98 -7.87
CA HIS A 54 -30.39 -2.29 -7.33
C HIS A 54 -30.17 -0.78 -7.09
N ILE A 55 -28.93 -0.26 -7.09
CA ILE A 55 -28.66 1.17 -6.82
C ILE A 55 -29.51 2.07 -7.73
N VAL A 56 -29.62 1.71 -9.01
CA VAL A 56 -30.42 2.46 -10.00
C VAL A 56 -31.90 2.45 -9.64
N HIS A 57 -32.45 1.28 -9.29
CA HIS A 57 -33.85 1.14 -8.90
C HIS A 57 -34.17 1.92 -7.62
N GLU A 58 -33.30 1.86 -6.61
CA GLU A 58 -33.50 2.56 -5.34
C GLU A 58 -33.47 4.09 -5.50
N VAL A 59 -32.62 4.62 -6.39
CA VAL A 59 -32.52 6.07 -6.63
C VAL A 59 -33.61 6.59 -7.58
N ILE A 60 -33.98 5.82 -8.60
CA ILE A 60 -34.95 6.27 -9.62
C ILE A 60 -36.39 5.93 -9.24
N GLU A 61 -36.69 4.66 -8.93
CA GLU A 61 -38.05 4.20 -8.64
C GLU A 61 -38.46 4.52 -7.19
N ASN A 62 -37.60 4.19 -6.22
CA ASN A 62 -37.87 4.42 -4.79
C ASN A 62 -37.50 5.84 -4.33
N GLN A 63 -36.97 6.70 -5.21
CA GLN A 63 -36.55 8.09 -4.95
C GLN A 63 -35.60 8.26 -3.74
N ARG A 64 -34.82 7.24 -3.38
CA ARG A 64 -33.85 7.32 -2.28
C ARG A 64 -32.69 8.24 -2.66
N SER A 65 -32.21 9.03 -1.70
CA SER A 65 -31.00 9.83 -1.89
C SER A 65 -29.79 8.93 -2.14
N ILE A 66 -29.01 9.23 -3.19
CA ILE A 66 -27.77 8.48 -3.47
C ILE A 66 -26.76 8.57 -2.31
N GLU A 67 -26.78 9.65 -1.54
CA GLU A 67 -25.92 9.86 -0.34
C GLU A 67 -26.29 8.90 0.82
N GLU A 68 -27.44 8.20 0.75
CA GLU A 68 -27.88 7.15 1.69
C GLU A 68 -27.55 5.73 1.20
N ILE A 69 -26.86 5.59 0.07
CA ILE A 69 -26.46 4.30 -0.51
C ILE A 69 -24.94 4.29 -0.72
N CYS A 70 -24.27 3.22 -0.29
CA CYS A 70 -22.87 3.00 -0.59
C CYS A 70 -22.66 2.77 -2.09
N ILE A 71 -22.15 3.75 -2.83
CA ILE A 71 -21.97 3.64 -4.29
C ILE A 71 -20.90 2.60 -4.69
N CYS A 72 -20.05 2.19 -3.74
CA CYS A 72 -19.04 1.16 -3.93
C CYS A 72 -19.62 -0.26 -3.98
N CYS A 73 -20.57 -0.59 -3.09
CA CYS A 73 -21.07 -1.96 -2.89
C CYS A 73 -22.60 -2.12 -2.84
N GLY A 74 -23.39 -1.03 -2.82
CA GLY A 74 -24.86 -1.07 -2.77
C GLY A 74 -25.46 -1.19 -1.36
N SER A 75 -24.65 -1.19 -0.29
CA SER A 75 -25.14 -1.23 1.09
C SER A 75 -25.88 0.05 1.49
N PHE A 76 -27.01 -0.07 2.19
CA PHE A 76 -27.70 1.07 2.85
C PHE A 76 -27.09 1.45 4.21
N LYS A 77 -26.14 0.66 4.73
CA LYS A 77 -25.40 0.99 5.97
C LYS A 77 -24.26 1.96 5.64
N VAL A 78 -24.60 3.20 5.30
CA VAL A 78 -23.63 4.27 5.05
C VAL A 78 -22.97 4.70 6.36
N HIS A 79 -21.65 4.86 6.33
CA HIS A 79 -20.82 5.34 7.44
C HIS A 79 -20.47 6.82 7.24
N THR A 80 -20.02 7.18 6.05
CA THR A 80 -19.65 8.56 5.68
C THR A 80 -19.94 8.80 4.18
N GLN A 81 -19.59 9.97 3.66
CA GLN A 81 -19.81 10.31 2.25
C GLN A 81 -18.59 10.00 1.38
N HIS A 82 -18.81 9.46 0.18
CA HIS A 82 -17.74 9.11 -0.75
C HIS A 82 -16.92 10.36 -1.14
N PRO A 83 -15.58 10.34 -1.11
CA PRO A 83 -14.76 11.56 -1.24
C PRO A 83 -14.80 12.20 -2.64
N LEU A 84 -14.91 11.40 -3.70
CA LEU A 84 -14.80 11.85 -5.10
C LEU A 84 -16.12 12.15 -5.82
N PHE A 85 -17.20 11.49 -5.43
CA PHE A 85 -18.48 11.47 -6.13
C PHE A 85 -19.62 11.61 -5.11
N HIS A 86 -20.78 12.09 -5.54
CA HIS A 86 -21.98 12.12 -4.69
C HIS A 86 -22.48 10.70 -4.48
N GLY A 87 -22.86 10.40 -3.23
CA GLY A 87 -23.12 9.05 -2.77
C GLY A 87 -22.39 8.69 -1.49
N GLY A 88 -22.98 7.78 -0.71
CA GLY A 88 -22.43 7.30 0.54
C GLY A 88 -21.30 6.28 0.35
N ILE A 89 -20.64 5.94 1.45
CA ILE A 89 -19.70 4.82 1.57
C ILE A 89 -19.86 4.13 2.94
N CYS A 90 -19.85 2.80 2.97
CA CYS A 90 -19.96 2.01 4.22
C CYS A 90 -18.57 1.69 4.81
N SER A 91 -18.48 1.37 6.11
CA SER A 91 -17.21 1.14 6.84
C SER A 91 -16.21 0.27 6.06
N LEU A 92 -16.60 -0.96 5.68
CA LEU A 92 -15.74 -1.88 4.92
C LEU A 92 -15.25 -1.30 3.57
N CYS A 93 -16.04 -0.45 2.92
CA CYS A 93 -15.61 0.25 1.71
C CYS A 93 -14.71 1.46 2.02
N THR A 94 -14.90 2.14 3.16
CA THR A 94 -13.98 3.18 3.67
C THR A 94 -12.61 2.58 3.96
N GLU A 95 -12.55 1.50 4.73
CA GLU A 95 -11.33 0.74 5.06
C GLU A 95 -10.57 0.35 3.78
N ASN A 96 -11.23 -0.37 2.86
CA ASN A 96 -10.66 -0.75 1.57
C ASN A 96 -10.22 0.47 0.73
N PHE A 97 -10.95 1.60 0.77
CA PHE A 97 -10.58 2.81 0.04
C PHE A 97 -9.31 3.44 0.62
N LEU A 98 -9.18 3.52 1.94
CA LEU A 98 -7.98 4.05 2.61
C LEU A 98 -6.73 3.23 2.26
N GLU A 99 -6.87 1.89 2.23
CA GLU A 99 -5.76 0.97 1.93
C GLU A 99 -5.35 0.94 0.46
N THR A 100 -6.30 1.03 -0.48
CA THR A 100 -6.03 0.73 -1.91
C THR A 100 -6.00 1.94 -2.85
N PHE A 101 -6.58 3.08 -2.46
CA PHE A 101 -6.78 4.19 -3.42
C PHE A 101 -5.48 4.75 -4.00
N PHE A 102 -4.38 4.73 -3.25
CA PHE A 102 -3.06 5.15 -3.73
C PHE A 102 -2.17 4.01 -4.23
N LEU A 103 -2.68 2.79 -4.43
CA LEU A 103 -1.91 1.70 -5.03
C LEU A 103 -1.86 1.83 -6.57
N TYR A 104 -0.65 1.67 -7.10
CA TYR A 104 -0.33 1.71 -8.53
C TYR A 104 0.35 0.40 -8.96
N ASP A 105 0.09 -0.03 -10.18
CA ASP A 105 0.78 -1.15 -10.83
C ASP A 105 2.05 -0.65 -11.54
N ASP A 106 2.90 -1.59 -11.99
CA ASP A 106 4.23 -1.33 -12.57
C ASP A 106 4.20 -0.48 -13.87
N ASP A 107 3.02 -0.30 -14.48
CA ASP A 107 2.78 0.60 -15.62
C ASP A 107 2.50 2.06 -15.21
N GLY A 108 2.48 2.34 -13.90
CA GLY A 108 2.17 3.65 -13.33
C GLY A 108 0.67 3.95 -13.24
N LEU A 109 -0.20 2.99 -13.53
CA LEU A 109 -1.66 3.15 -13.51
C LEU A 109 -2.27 2.65 -12.20
N GLN A 110 -3.42 3.21 -11.81
CA GLN A 110 -4.06 2.88 -10.52
C GLN A 110 -4.55 1.42 -10.51
N SER A 111 -4.03 0.61 -9.59
CA SER A 111 -4.30 -0.84 -9.47
C SER A 111 -5.76 -1.21 -9.19
N TYR A 112 -6.56 -0.24 -8.73
CA TYR A 112 -7.94 -0.44 -8.26
C TYR A 112 -8.87 0.62 -8.85
N CYS A 113 -10.14 0.26 -9.01
CA CYS A 113 -11.17 1.18 -9.51
C CYS A 113 -11.27 2.46 -8.66
N THR A 114 -11.13 3.63 -9.27
CA THR A 114 -11.23 4.96 -8.63
C THR A 114 -12.52 5.17 -7.81
N ILE A 115 -13.61 4.43 -8.10
CA ILE A 115 -14.86 4.48 -7.34
C ILE A 115 -14.85 3.43 -6.23
N CYS A 116 -15.01 2.15 -6.58
CA CYS A 116 -15.29 1.12 -5.58
C CYS A 116 -14.05 0.38 -5.06
N CYS A 117 -12.84 0.79 -5.44
CA CYS A 117 -11.58 0.19 -5.01
C CYS A 117 -11.54 -1.34 -5.19
N SER A 118 -12.09 -1.85 -6.29
CA SER A 118 -12.03 -3.27 -6.66
C SER A 118 -10.92 -3.52 -7.67
N GLY A 119 -10.04 -4.50 -7.41
CA GLY A 119 -9.00 -4.98 -8.33
C GLY A 119 -9.53 -5.89 -9.46
N LYS A 120 -10.66 -5.52 -10.06
CA LYS A 120 -11.22 -6.18 -11.26
C LYS A 120 -10.70 -5.46 -12.51
N ILE A 121 -10.88 -6.05 -13.70
CA ILE A 121 -10.49 -5.44 -14.98
C ILE A 121 -10.97 -3.97 -15.05
N LEU A 122 -10.04 -3.06 -15.30
CA LEU A 122 -10.24 -1.62 -15.36
C LEU A 122 -10.21 -1.10 -16.80
N LEU A 123 -10.99 -0.06 -17.04
CA LEU A 123 -10.88 0.81 -18.21
C LEU A 123 -10.11 2.06 -17.78
N MET A 124 -9.01 2.35 -18.49
CA MET A 124 -8.05 3.39 -18.12
C MET A 124 -8.31 4.68 -18.89
N CYS A 125 -7.99 5.82 -18.27
CA CYS A 125 -8.13 7.14 -18.87
C CYS A 125 -7.00 7.43 -19.87
N ASP A 126 -7.32 7.92 -21.08
CA ASP A 126 -6.32 8.25 -22.11
C ASP A 126 -5.70 9.66 -21.97
N GLU A 127 -6.11 10.43 -20.95
CA GLU A 127 -5.47 11.70 -20.57
C GLU A 127 -4.05 11.42 -20.05
N PRO A 128 -2.96 11.89 -20.72
CA PRO A 128 -1.59 11.51 -20.39
C PRO A 128 -1.14 11.84 -18.95
N THR A 129 -1.83 12.77 -18.29
CA THR A 129 -1.55 13.18 -16.91
C THR A 129 -2.44 12.50 -15.85
N CYS A 130 -3.28 11.53 -16.25
CA CYS A 130 -4.32 10.92 -15.43
C CYS A 130 -4.21 9.38 -15.37
N ASN A 131 -3.85 8.86 -14.20
CA ASN A 131 -3.54 7.45 -14.02
C ASN A 131 -4.77 6.63 -13.57
N ARG A 132 -6.00 7.10 -13.85
CA ARG A 132 -7.24 6.61 -13.20
C ARG A 132 -7.95 5.51 -13.98
N GLY A 133 -8.26 4.41 -13.27
CA GLY A 133 -8.98 3.25 -13.80
C GLY A 133 -10.39 3.07 -13.22
N TYR A 134 -11.30 2.53 -14.02
CA TYR A 134 -12.70 2.29 -13.63
C TYR A 134 -13.13 0.87 -14.02
N CYS A 135 -13.68 0.10 -13.07
CA CYS A 135 -14.17 -1.25 -13.39
C CYS A 135 -15.54 -1.18 -14.10
N PHE A 136 -15.76 -2.15 -15.00
CA PHE A 136 -16.96 -2.25 -15.86
C PHE A 136 -18.26 -2.07 -15.07
N LYS A 137 -18.42 -2.79 -13.95
CA LYS A 137 -19.62 -2.73 -13.11
C LYS A 137 -19.90 -1.33 -12.53
N CYS A 138 -18.89 -0.51 -12.28
CA CYS A 138 -19.16 0.88 -11.86
C CYS A 138 -19.76 1.72 -12.99
N LEU A 139 -19.29 1.53 -14.23
CA LEU A 139 -19.78 2.29 -15.37
C LEU A 139 -21.21 1.89 -15.73
N ASP A 140 -21.47 0.58 -15.79
CA ASP A 140 -22.77 0.08 -16.21
C ASP A 140 -23.87 0.32 -15.16
N VAL A 141 -23.53 0.32 -13.87
CA VAL A 141 -24.48 0.63 -12.77
C VAL A 141 -24.67 2.13 -12.55
N LEU A 142 -23.58 2.92 -12.48
CA LEU A 142 -23.68 4.33 -12.04
C LEU A 142 -23.85 5.33 -13.20
N VAL A 143 -23.48 4.96 -14.43
CA VAL A 143 -23.62 5.85 -15.61
C VAL A 143 -24.80 5.43 -16.47
N SER A 144 -24.70 4.27 -17.13
CA SER A 144 -25.83 3.62 -17.82
C SER A 144 -25.43 2.21 -18.27
N PRO A 145 -26.37 1.25 -18.36
CA PRO A 145 -26.06 -0.08 -18.87
C PRO A 145 -25.39 -0.06 -20.26
N GLY A 146 -24.29 -0.81 -20.40
CA GLY A 146 -23.50 -0.86 -21.63
C GLY A 146 -22.57 0.35 -21.84
N THR A 147 -22.34 1.18 -20.82
CA THR A 147 -21.32 2.24 -20.86
C THR A 147 -19.92 1.65 -20.99
N ALA A 148 -19.63 0.54 -20.31
CA ALA A 148 -18.29 -0.04 -20.32
C ALA A 148 -17.89 -0.55 -21.72
N GLU A 149 -18.78 -1.23 -22.45
CA GLU A 149 -18.50 -1.66 -23.82
C GLU A 149 -18.46 -0.49 -24.81
N LYS A 150 -19.23 0.60 -24.59
CA LYS A 150 -19.11 1.84 -25.38
C LYS A 150 -17.71 2.46 -25.20
N VAL A 151 -17.24 2.60 -23.96
CA VAL A 151 -15.91 3.14 -23.63
C VAL A 151 -14.81 2.29 -24.24
N LYS A 152 -14.88 0.97 -24.07
CA LYS A 152 -13.93 -0.01 -24.64
C LYS A 152 -13.89 -0.02 -26.18
N ALA A 153 -14.93 0.48 -26.84
CA ALA A 153 -15.00 0.64 -28.29
C ALA A 153 -14.51 2.01 -28.79
N MET A 154 -14.21 2.96 -27.90
CA MET A 154 -13.62 4.25 -28.27
C MET A 154 -12.11 4.11 -28.54
N ASN A 155 -11.59 4.92 -29.47
CA ASN A 155 -10.15 5.04 -29.69
C ASN A 155 -9.47 5.97 -28.67
N THR A 156 -10.25 6.80 -27.97
CA THR A 156 -9.80 7.76 -26.97
C THR A 156 -10.94 8.06 -26.02
N TRP A 157 -10.72 7.88 -24.72
CA TRP A 157 -11.68 8.12 -23.65
C TRP A 157 -11.06 8.90 -22.50
N LEU A 158 -11.73 9.99 -22.12
CA LEU A 158 -11.37 10.79 -20.95
C LEU A 158 -12.33 10.43 -19.81
N CYS A 159 -11.78 10.13 -18.63
CA CYS A 159 -12.60 9.74 -17.49
C CYS A 159 -13.42 10.90 -16.91
N PHE A 160 -14.43 10.57 -16.09
CA PHE A 160 -15.34 11.53 -15.46
C PHE A 160 -14.65 12.57 -14.57
N MET A 161 -13.43 12.30 -14.11
CA MET A 161 -12.62 13.26 -13.36
C MET A 161 -11.98 14.32 -14.26
N CYS A 162 -11.53 13.94 -15.45
CA CYS A 162 -10.95 14.83 -16.46
C CYS A 162 -12.02 15.59 -17.28
N LEU A 163 -13.18 14.98 -17.56
CA LEU A 163 -14.25 15.63 -18.31
C LEU A 163 -14.78 16.89 -17.58
N PRO A 164 -15.10 17.98 -18.31
CA PRO A 164 -15.65 19.20 -17.70
C PRO A 164 -17.08 18.98 -17.17
N LEU A 165 -17.86 18.11 -17.83
CA LEU A 165 -19.17 17.67 -17.37
C LEU A 165 -19.05 16.94 -16.03
N SER A 166 -19.75 17.45 -15.03
CA SER A 166 -19.70 16.94 -13.64
C SER A 166 -20.71 15.84 -13.34
N SER A 167 -21.65 15.53 -14.23
CA SER A 167 -22.68 14.50 -14.01
C SER A 167 -22.83 13.60 -15.25
N HIS A 168 -22.85 12.29 -15.02
CA HIS A 168 -22.96 11.25 -16.05
C HIS A 168 -23.85 10.12 -15.51
N GLY A 169 -25.12 10.12 -15.87
CA GLY A 169 -26.11 9.23 -15.24
C GLY A 169 -26.31 9.60 -13.76
N LEU A 170 -26.16 8.62 -12.87
CA LEU A 170 -26.15 8.83 -11.41
C LEU A 170 -24.77 9.24 -10.89
N LEU A 171 -23.69 9.07 -11.68
CA LEU A 171 -22.33 9.38 -11.27
C LEU A 171 -22.05 10.88 -11.37
N GLN A 172 -22.15 11.58 -10.24
CA GLN A 172 -21.87 13.01 -10.14
C GLN A 172 -20.57 13.31 -9.40
N LYS A 173 -19.58 13.91 -10.09
CA LYS A 173 -18.29 14.36 -9.53
C LYS A 173 -18.48 15.43 -8.46
N LYS A 174 -17.86 15.26 -7.29
CA LYS A 174 -17.85 16.28 -6.23
C LYS A 174 -16.94 17.45 -6.63
N GLN A 175 -17.47 18.68 -6.50
CA GLN A 175 -16.67 19.89 -6.62
C GLN A 175 -15.55 19.91 -5.56
N ARG A 176 -14.36 20.42 -5.90
CA ARG A 176 -13.19 20.46 -5.00
C ARG A 176 -12.87 19.09 -4.36
N TRP A 177 -13.05 17.99 -5.09
CA TRP A 177 -12.83 16.62 -4.58
C TRP A 177 -11.46 16.41 -3.93
N HIS A 178 -10.41 17.11 -4.39
CA HIS A 178 -9.06 17.06 -3.80
C HIS A 178 -9.06 17.40 -2.30
N THR A 179 -9.79 18.46 -1.91
CA THR A 179 -9.92 18.88 -0.51
C THR A 179 -10.77 17.89 0.27
N ARG A 180 -11.85 17.39 -0.33
CA ARG A 180 -12.75 16.40 0.31
C ARG A 180 -12.05 15.06 0.55
N LEU A 181 -11.22 14.62 -0.39
CA LEU A 181 -10.36 13.44 -0.25
C LEU A 181 -9.32 13.62 0.85
N LYS A 182 -8.70 14.81 0.97
CA LYS A 182 -7.84 15.12 2.12
C LYS A 182 -8.60 15.04 3.44
N CYS A 183 -9.75 15.71 3.56
CA CYS A 183 -10.56 15.68 4.77
C CYS A 183 -11.01 14.26 5.13
N PHE A 184 -11.39 13.43 4.15
CA PHE A 184 -11.75 12.02 4.34
C PHE A 184 -10.59 11.23 4.97
N TYR A 185 -9.36 11.34 4.44
CA TYR A 185 -8.20 10.68 5.07
C TYR A 185 -7.85 11.28 6.44
N ASP A 186 -7.93 12.60 6.61
CA ASP A 186 -7.68 13.25 7.91
C ASP A 186 -8.72 12.87 8.98
N GLN A 187 -9.92 12.45 8.58
CA GLN A 187 -11.03 12.04 9.48
C GLN A 187 -11.05 10.54 9.75
N GLU A 188 -10.90 9.71 8.71
CA GLU A 188 -11.11 8.26 8.78
C GLU A 188 -9.81 7.47 9.04
N SER A 189 -8.62 8.10 9.00
CA SER A 189 -7.37 7.39 9.32
C SER A 189 -7.07 7.36 10.83
N GLU A 190 -7.29 6.21 11.45
CA GLU A 190 -7.01 5.96 12.88
C GLU A 190 -5.58 6.38 13.28
N ASN A 191 -4.62 6.11 12.40
CA ASN A 191 -3.20 6.40 12.57
C ASN A 191 -2.80 7.89 12.37
N HIS A 192 -3.76 8.82 12.24
CA HIS A 192 -3.50 10.25 12.06
C HIS A 192 -2.56 10.59 10.88
N PHE A 193 -2.55 9.75 9.83
CA PHE A 193 -1.73 9.96 8.62
C PHE A 193 -2.29 11.10 7.79
N LYS A 194 -1.94 12.34 8.17
CA LYS A 194 -2.26 13.56 7.42
C LYS A 194 -1.70 13.47 6.01
N ILE A 195 -2.55 13.21 5.03
CA ILE A 195 -2.15 13.27 3.61
C ILE A 195 -2.10 14.72 3.14
N TYR A 196 -1.24 14.99 2.16
CA TYR A 196 -1.27 16.26 1.45
C TYR A 196 -2.50 16.34 0.54
N ARG A 197 -2.93 17.56 0.16
CA ARG A 197 -3.98 17.71 -0.87
C ARG A 197 -3.41 17.21 -2.20
N PRO A 198 -4.04 16.24 -2.90
CA PRO A 198 -3.60 15.84 -4.24
C PRO A 198 -3.59 17.04 -5.19
N VAL A 199 -2.49 17.25 -5.90
CA VAL A 199 -2.29 18.40 -6.77
C VAL A 199 -2.89 18.11 -8.16
N PRO A 200 -3.74 18.99 -8.72
CA PRO A 200 -4.23 18.84 -10.09
C PRO A 200 -3.09 18.85 -11.12
N ALA A 201 -3.25 18.12 -12.23
CA ALA A 201 -2.21 17.94 -13.25
C ALA A 201 -1.55 19.23 -13.76
N TRP A 202 -2.31 20.34 -13.84
CA TRP A 202 -1.82 21.66 -14.29
C TRP A 202 -1.17 22.50 -13.19
N GLU A 203 -1.33 22.13 -11.90
CA GLU A 203 -0.68 22.77 -10.75
C GLU A 203 0.63 22.06 -10.35
N ARG A 204 0.89 20.88 -10.94
CA ARG A 204 2.08 20.04 -10.72
C ARG A 204 3.37 20.80 -11.01
N LYS A 205 4.43 20.50 -10.25
CA LYS A 205 5.71 21.22 -10.33
C LYS A 205 6.90 20.26 -10.41
N PRO A 206 8.02 20.68 -11.01
CA PRO A 206 9.27 19.92 -10.99
C PRO A 206 9.66 19.53 -9.57
N ILE A 207 9.83 18.23 -9.31
CA ILE A 207 10.19 17.72 -7.98
C ILE A 207 11.65 18.07 -7.62
N SER A 208 11.88 18.46 -6.37
CA SER A 208 13.22 18.67 -5.80
C SER A 208 13.58 17.54 -4.83
N ILE A 209 14.53 16.68 -5.21
CA ILE A 209 14.92 15.48 -4.45
C ILE A 209 16.29 15.67 -3.78
N LEU A 210 16.40 15.25 -2.52
CA LEU A 210 17.67 15.02 -1.81
C LEU A 210 17.83 13.52 -1.59
N SER A 211 18.89 12.92 -2.13
CA SER A 211 19.20 11.49 -1.99
C SER A 211 20.45 11.32 -1.15
N LEU A 212 20.34 10.58 -0.04
CA LEU A 212 21.43 10.33 0.90
C LEU A 212 21.89 8.88 0.82
N PHE A 213 23.21 8.67 0.83
CA PHE A 213 23.91 7.37 0.89
C PHE A 213 23.80 6.49 -0.36
N ASP A 214 22.63 6.43 -0.99
CA ASP A 214 22.38 5.77 -2.29
C ASP A 214 21.88 6.79 -3.34
N ASN A 215 22.16 6.51 -4.61
CA ASN A 215 21.97 7.44 -5.73
C ASN A 215 20.82 7.02 -6.64
N ILE A 216 19.60 7.39 -6.25
CA ILE A 216 18.36 7.04 -6.95
C ILE A 216 18.10 7.79 -8.28
N THR A 217 19.15 8.38 -8.87
CA THR A 217 19.04 9.12 -10.14
C THR A 217 18.50 8.28 -11.31
N PRO A 218 18.99 7.05 -11.59
CA PRO A 218 18.47 6.28 -12.71
C PRO A 218 17.00 5.88 -12.52
N GLU A 219 16.58 5.60 -11.28
CA GLU A 219 15.20 5.29 -10.91
C GLU A 219 14.27 6.50 -11.07
N MET A 220 14.67 7.66 -10.54
CA MET A 220 13.87 8.88 -10.69
C MET A 220 13.84 9.39 -12.14
N LYS A 221 14.76 8.93 -13.00
CA LYS A 221 14.70 9.09 -14.46
C LYS A 221 13.78 8.07 -15.13
N SER A 222 13.82 6.79 -14.75
CA SER A 222 12.97 5.75 -15.36
C SER A 222 11.48 6.00 -15.07
N ILE A 223 11.18 6.50 -13.86
CA ILE A 223 9.86 6.95 -13.40
C ILE A 223 9.41 8.25 -14.09
N GLY A 224 10.34 9.04 -14.63
CA GLY A 224 10.07 10.26 -15.43
C GLY A 224 10.21 11.59 -14.69
N PHE A 225 10.40 11.60 -13.36
CA PHE A 225 10.48 12.83 -12.56
C PHE A 225 11.67 13.75 -12.90
N LEU A 226 12.79 13.16 -13.33
CA LEU A 226 14.01 13.89 -13.70
C LEU A 226 14.19 14.07 -15.20
N ASP A 227 13.20 13.71 -16.01
CA ASP A 227 13.24 13.88 -17.47
C ASP A 227 12.46 15.12 -17.93
N SER A 228 12.87 15.63 -19.08
CA SER A 228 12.29 16.76 -19.81
C SER A 228 10.83 16.57 -20.21
N SER A 229 10.38 15.31 -20.29
CA SER A 229 9.01 14.92 -20.69
C SER A 229 7.95 15.12 -19.60
N LEU A 230 8.34 15.12 -18.31
CA LEU A 230 7.41 15.07 -17.18
C LEU A 230 7.71 16.06 -16.05
N GLY A 231 8.90 16.68 -16.01
CA GLY A 231 9.14 17.69 -14.99
C GLY A 231 10.41 18.53 -15.05
N ASN A 232 11.52 18.11 -15.68
CA ASN A 232 12.83 18.72 -15.42
C ASN A 232 13.14 18.82 -13.91
N GLY A 233 12.77 17.80 -13.13
CA GLY A 233 13.04 17.74 -11.69
C GLY A 233 14.54 17.77 -11.38
N ARG A 234 14.89 18.20 -10.17
CA ARG A 234 16.28 18.28 -9.70
C ARG A 234 16.54 17.26 -8.61
N LEU A 235 17.65 16.55 -8.70
CA LEU A 235 18.12 15.65 -7.65
C LEU A 235 19.51 16.05 -7.19
N LYS A 236 19.72 16.13 -5.88
CA LYS A 236 21.04 16.25 -5.26
C LYS A 236 21.38 14.97 -4.51
N TYR A 237 22.43 14.29 -4.92
CA TYR A 237 22.98 13.12 -4.23
C TYR A 237 24.08 13.55 -3.25
N LEU A 238 24.13 12.91 -2.08
CA LEU A 238 25.18 13.04 -1.07
C LEU A 238 25.56 11.64 -0.55
N HIS A 239 26.83 11.25 -0.75
CA HIS A 239 27.35 9.98 -0.26
C HIS A 239 27.68 10.03 1.24
N ASP A 240 28.43 11.05 1.66
CA ASP A 240 28.66 11.37 3.08
C ASP A 240 27.91 12.66 3.45
N VAL A 241 27.38 12.70 4.68
CA VAL A 241 26.71 13.87 5.26
C VAL A 241 27.33 14.34 6.58
N THR A 242 28.43 13.74 7.06
CA THR A 242 29.10 14.05 8.34
C THR A 242 29.16 15.56 8.61
N ASN A 243 29.76 16.29 7.66
CA ASN A 243 30.05 17.72 7.79
C ASN A 243 28.92 18.65 7.28
N ILE A 244 27.74 18.11 6.93
CA ILE A 244 26.64 18.90 6.38
C ILE A 244 25.86 19.60 7.50
N LEU A 245 25.74 20.93 7.37
CA LEU A 245 25.05 21.79 8.32
C LEU A 245 23.67 22.20 7.77
N ARG A 246 22.78 22.63 8.67
CA ARG A 246 21.45 23.16 8.33
C ARG A 246 21.49 24.33 7.33
N MET A 247 22.57 25.10 7.32
CA MET A 247 22.79 26.18 6.35
C MET A 247 22.88 25.65 4.91
N ASN A 248 23.65 24.57 4.69
CA ASN A 248 23.86 24.00 3.37
C ASN A 248 22.55 23.43 2.79
N VAL A 249 21.78 22.70 3.62
CA VAL A 249 20.48 22.14 3.21
C VAL A 249 19.48 23.23 2.81
N LYS A 250 19.51 24.39 3.48
CA LYS A 250 18.71 25.56 3.09
C LYS A 250 19.18 26.20 1.78
N GLU A 251 20.49 26.31 1.59
CA GLU A 251 21.13 26.94 0.42
C GLU A 251 20.83 26.19 -0.89
N TRP A 252 20.83 24.86 -0.86
CA TRP A 252 20.45 24.03 -2.02
C TRP A 252 18.96 24.17 -2.42
N GLY A 253 18.21 24.91 -1.62
CA GLY A 253 16.80 25.19 -1.80
C GLY A 253 15.92 24.08 -1.25
N PRO A 254 14.64 24.38 -1.03
CA PRO A 254 13.77 23.50 -0.27
C PRO A 254 13.37 22.27 -1.10
N PHE A 255 13.51 21.09 -0.50
CA PHE A 255 13.21 19.79 -1.13
C PHE A 255 11.73 19.43 -0.98
N ASP A 256 11.23 18.63 -1.93
CA ASP A 256 9.90 18.01 -1.92
C ASP A 256 9.97 16.54 -1.50
N PHE A 257 11.10 15.88 -1.77
CA PHE A 257 11.35 14.50 -1.36
C PHE A 257 12.76 14.36 -0.78
N ILE A 258 12.87 13.74 0.39
CA ILE A 258 14.16 13.32 0.97
C ILE A 258 14.19 11.80 1.05
N PHE A 259 15.16 11.21 0.37
CA PHE A 259 15.42 9.78 0.39
C PHE A 259 16.73 9.49 1.11
N GLY A 260 16.79 8.36 1.80
CA GLY A 260 18.05 7.75 2.19
C GLY A 260 17.88 6.27 2.45
N SER A 261 18.99 5.54 2.36
CA SER A 261 19.02 4.13 2.72
C SER A 261 20.24 3.79 3.55
N THR A 262 20.18 2.66 4.24
CA THR A 262 21.40 1.99 4.68
C THR A 262 22.14 1.39 3.47
N PRO A 263 23.46 1.20 3.53
CA PRO A 263 24.20 0.51 2.47
C PRO A 263 23.73 -0.95 2.31
N PRO A 264 23.77 -1.53 1.09
CA PRO A 264 23.47 -2.93 0.87
C PRO A 264 24.35 -3.89 1.68
N VAL A 265 23.78 -5.03 2.08
CA VAL A 265 24.50 -6.13 2.72
C VAL A 265 25.71 -6.56 1.87
N GLY A 266 26.86 -6.74 2.52
CA GLY A 266 28.10 -7.21 1.87
C GLY A 266 29.08 -6.11 1.45
N ASN A 267 28.66 -4.84 1.48
CA ASN A 267 29.60 -3.72 1.30
C ASN A 267 30.43 -3.48 2.57
N SER A 268 31.67 -3.00 2.41
CA SER A 268 32.44 -2.45 3.52
C SER A 268 31.79 -1.14 3.99
N TYR A 269 31.25 -1.11 5.21
CA TYR A 269 30.58 0.08 5.74
C TYR A 269 31.60 1.08 6.29
N ASP A 270 31.60 2.31 5.77
CA ASP A 270 32.43 3.41 6.30
C ASP A 270 32.02 3.82 7.73
N HIS A 271 30.76 3.54 8.10
CA HIS A 271 30.17 3.87 9.38
C HIS A 271 29.29 2.72 9.92
N PRO A 272 29.09 2.62 11.25
CA PRO A 272 28.15 1.65 11.84
C PRO A 272 26.72 1.81 11.29
N PRO A 273 25.92 0.74 11.12
CA PRO A 273 24.58 0.82 10.51
C PRO A 273 23.66 1.90 11.08
N ALA A 274 23.61 2.03 12.41
CA ALA A 274 22.82 3.04 13.13
C ALA A 274 23.14 4.49 12.70
N TRP A 275 24.39 4.76 12.32
CA TRP A 275 24.84 6.10 11.90
C TRP A 275 24.01 6.61 10.72
N TYR A 276 23.73 5.77 9.71
CA TYR A 276 22.97 6.16 8.53
C TYR A 276 21.57 6.65 8.88
N PHE A 277 20.89 5.96 9.81
CA PHE A 277 19.60 6.39 10.36
C PHE A 277 19.69 7.72 11.11
N TYR A 278 20.62 7.87 12.06
CA TYR A 278 20.77 9.11 12.84
C TYR A 278 21.09 10.31 11.94
N GLN A 279 21.94 10.10 10.94
CA GLN A 279 22.31 11.12 9.97
C GLN A 279 21.16 11.48 9.03
N TYR A 280 20.44 10.48 8.52
CA TYR A 280 19.22 10.68 7.74
C TYR A 280 18.22 11.54 8.53
N TYR A 281 17.93 11.17 9.78
CA TYR A 281 17.01 11.92 10.64
C TYR A 281 17.50 13.37 10.87
N ARG A 282 18.81 13.58 11.11
CA ARG A 282 19.40 14.92 11.24
C ARG A 282 19.14 15.79 10.00
N ILE A 283 19.41 15.27 8.80
CA ILE A 283 19.21 15.99 7.55
C ILE A 283 17.71 16.18 7.22
N LEU A 284 16.87 15.20 7.56
CA LEU A 284 15.41 15.31 7.45
C LEU A 284 14.89 16.50 8.27
N GLN A 285 15.36 16.70 9.51
CA GLN A 285 15.02 17.89 10.33
C GLN A 285 15.66 19.21 9.84
N TYR A 286 16.49 19.18 8.80
CA TYR A 286 17.01 20.39 8.15
C TYR A 286 16.23 20.76 6.89
N GLY A 287 15.74 19.76 6.13
CA GLY A 287 14.97 19.96 4.91
C GLY A 287 13.45 19.97 5.08
N LYS A 288 12.91 19.45 6.20
CA LYS A 288 11.46 19.47 6.50
C LYS A 288 10.90 20.90 6.50
N PRO A 289 9.79 21.18 5.79
CA PRO A 289 9.11 22.47 5.85
C PRO A 289 8.61 22.83 7.26
N LEU A 290 8.31 24.13 7.45
CA LEU A 290 7.65 24.63 8.66
C LEU A 290 6.27 23.99 8.82
N GLU A 291 5.80 23.80 10.05
CA GLU A 291 4.58 23.02 10.35
C GLU A 291 3.29 23.58 9.72
N ASN A 292 3.26 24.88 9.42
CA ASN A 292 2.14 25.56 8.76
C ASN A 292 2.26 25.56 7.21
N SER A 293 3.16 24.77 6.64
CA SER A 293 3.39 24.69 5.20
C SER A 293 2.47 23.66 4.54
N GLU A 294 1.50 24.13 3.76
CA GLU A 294 0.64 23.29 2.89
C GLU A 294 1.39 22.66 1.69
N ARG A 295 2.69 22.95 1.50
CA ARG A 295 3.50 22.31 0.45
C ARG A 295 3.61 20.80 0.70
N PRO A 296 3.33 19.94 -0.31
CA PRO A 296 3.65 18.52 -0.25
C PRO A 296 5.13 18.28 0.07
N PHE A 297 5.40 17.42 1.04
CA PHE A 297 6.75 17.05 1.43
C PHE A 297 6.79 15.59 1.85
N PHE A 298 7.56 14.80 1.12
CA PHE A 298 7.67 13.37 1.32
C PHE A 298 9.06 13.00 1.81
N TRP A 299 9.14 11.90 2.54
CA TRP A 299 10.41 11.36 2.98
C TRP A 299 10.34 9.82 3.03
N MET A 300 11.46 9.15 2.76
CA MET A 300 11.54 7.71 2.82
C MET A 300 12.94 7.28 3.28
N PHE A 301 12.98 6.46 4.33
CA PHE A 301 14.17 5.77 4.78
C PHE A 301 14.02 4.27 4.53
N VAL A 302 15.03 3.66 3.90
CA VAL A 302 15.04 2.22 3.57
C VAL A 302 16.21 1.55 4.27
N ASP A 303 15.93 0.56 5.12
CA ASP A 303 16.94 -0.35 5.62
C ASP A 303 17.04 -1.61 4.76
N ASN A 304 18.22 -1.84 4.21
CA ASN A 304 18.63 -3.07 3.51
C ASN A 304 18.97 -4.21 4.49
N LEU A 305 18.21 -4.35 5.58
CA LEU A 305 18.36 -5.36 6.63
C LEU A 305 19.70 -5.32 7.40
N VAL A 306 20.33 -4.15 7.52
CA VAL A 306 21.59 -3.99 8.26
C VAL A 306 21.42 -3.35 9.64
N LEU A 307 20.23 -2.80 9.95
CA LEU A 307 19.91 -2.33 11.29
C LEU A 307 19.55 -3.49 12.23
N THR A 308 20.03 -3.41 13.48
CA THR A 308 19.64 -4.35 14.54
C THR A 308 18.19 -4.15 14.97
N GLU A 309 17.62 -5.09 15.73
CA GLU A 309 16.26 -4.92 16.26
C GLU A 309 16.13 -3.65 17.12
N GLU A 310 17.11 -3.36 17.98
CA GLU A 310 17.17 -2.15 18.80
C GLU A 310 17.27 -0.86 17.95
N ASP A 311 18.05 -0.89 16.87
CA ASP A 311 18.16 0.23 15.93
C ASP A 311 16.82 0.52 15.23
N ARG A 312 16.11 -0.53 14.79
CA ARG A 312 14.81 -0.41 14.09
C ARG A 312 13.73 0.13 15.03
N ASP A 313 13.69 -0.38 16.25
CA ASP A 313 12.84 0.11 17.33
C ASP A 313 13.09 1.60 17.63
N THR A 314 14.36 1.98 17.68
CA THR A 314 14.78 3.37 17.86
C THR A 314 14.39 4.23 16.65
N ALA A 315 14.55 3.73 15.44
CA ALA A 315 14.14 4.40 14.20
C ALA A 315 12.63 4.67 14.16
N SER A 316 11.78 3.66 14.46
CA SER A 316 10.33 3.83 14.55
C SER A 316 9.93 4.93 15.57
N ARG A 317 10.57 4.98 16.74
CA ARG A 317 10.34 6.02 17.76
C ARG A 317 10.74 7.42 17.27
N PHE A 318 11.87 7.56 16.59
CA PHE A 318 12.33 8.85 16.04
C PHE A 318 11.44 9.34 14.89
N PHE A 319 11.09 8.44 13.96
CA PHE A 319 10.22 8.77 12.83
C PHE A 319 8.75 8.94 13.24
N LYS A 320 8.35 8.45 14.42
CA LYS A 320 6.97 8.40 14.91
C LYS A 320 6.03 7.62 13.97
N THR A 321 6.55 6.56 13.38
CA THR A 321 5.80 5.64 12.53
C THR A 321 6.43 4.27 12.56
N GLU A 322 5.61 3.23 12.67
CA GLU A 322 6.08 1.86 12.49
C GLU A 322 6.65 1.61 11.10
N ALA A 323 7.62 0.70 11.06
CA ALA A 323 8.28 0.22 9.86
C ALA A 323 7.38 -0.70 9.03
N VAL A 324 7.64 -0.82 7.74
CA VAL A 324 7.02 -1.81 6.84
C VAL A 324 8.10 -2.72 6.29
N THR A 325 8.00 -4.03 6.53
CA THR A 325 8.86 -5.01 5.85
C THR A 325 8.26 -5.35 4.49
N VAL A 326 9.02 -5.14 3.43
CA VAL A 326 8.59 -5.31 2.04
C VAL A 326 9.52 -6.31 1.36
N HIS A 327 8.96 -7.40 0.81
CA HIS A 327 9.76 -8.51 0.28
C HIS A 327 9.41 -8.89 -1.16
N ARG A 328 10.44 -9.29 -1.91
CA ARG A 328 10.35 -9.80 -3.28
C ARG A 328 10.39 -11.31 -3.27
N GLU A 329 9.36 -11.94 -3.81
CA GLU A 329 9.28 -13.39 -4.01
C GLU A 329 9.64 -13.78 -5.46
N HIS A 330 10.09 -15.02 -5.67
CA HIS A 330 10.15 -15.65 -6.98
C HIS A 330 9.81 -17.14 -6.86
N GLY A 331 8.61 -17.52 -7.29
CA GLY A 331 8.09 -18.85 -6.95
C GLY A 331 7.72 -18.87 -5.47
N GLU A 332 8.23 -19.84 -4.72
CA GLU A 332 8.03 -20.00 -3.28
C GLU A 332 9.20 -19.43 -2.44
N THR A 333 10.24 -18.90 -3.09
CA THR A 333 11.41 -18.34 -2.40
C THR A 333 11.33 -16.82 -2.29
N ILE A 334 11.60 -16.29 -1.09
CA ILE A 334 11.89 -14.87 -0.91
C ILE A 334 13.29 -14.63 -1.48
N GLN A 335 13.41 -13.77 -2.50
CA GLN A 335 14.69 -13.40 -3.09
C GLN A 335 15.38 -12.30 -2.28
N ASN A 336 14.61 -11.31 -1.79
CA ASN A 336 15.11 -10.11 -1.13
C ASN A 336 14.04 -9.52 -0.22
N ALA A 337 14.42 -8.80 0.83
CA ALA A 337 13.53 -7.97 1.63
C ALA A 337 14.22 -6.67 2.07
N VAL A 338 13.42 -5.63 2.31
CA VAL A 338 13.85 -4.33 2.84
C VAL A 338 12.85 -3.85 3.88
N ILE A 339 13.26 -2.95 4.77
CA ILE A 339 12.40 -2.36 5.80
C ILE A 339 12.29 -0.86 5.53
N ILE A 340 11.07 -0.31 5.52
CA ILE A 340 10.78 1.05 5.04
C ILE A 340 10.06 1.87 6.12
N TRP A 341 10.52 3.09 6.32
CA TRP A 341 9.79 4.14 7.05
C TRP A 341 9.50 5.30 6.08
N SER A 342 8.25 5.76 6.01
CA SER A 342 7.87 6.84 5.12
C SER A 342 6.56 7.53 5.58
N ASN A 343 6.34 8.76 5.11
CA ASN A 343 5.03 9.42 5.15
C ASN A 343 4.27 9.35 3.81
N ILE A 344 4.75 8.56 2.85
CA ILE A 344 4.06 8.32 1.58
C ILE A 344 2.79 7.48 1.85
N PRO A 345 1.61 7.89 1.37
CA PRO A 345 0.35 7.17 1.61
C PRO A 345 0.38 5.73 1.09
N SER A 346 -0.41 4.84 1.71
CA SER A 346 -0.58 3.42 1.35
C SER A 346 0.69 2.55 1.28
N VAL A 347 1.89 3.06 1.62
CA VAL A 347 3.10 2.22 1.82
C VAL A 347 2.91 1.16 2.92
N LYS A 348 1.94 1.35 3.83
CA LYS A 348 1.53 0.41 4.87
C LYS A 348 0.36 -0.51 4.50
N SER A 349 -0.09 -0.50 3.24
CA SER A 349 -1.28 -1.25 2.81
C SER A 349 -1.09 -2.76 2.99
N SER A 350 -2.12 -3.47 3.49
CA SER A 350 -2.09 -4.93 3.67
C SER A 350 -1.92 -5.71 2.36
N HIS A 351 -2.16 -5.03 1.22
CA HIS A 351 -2.00 -5.56 -0.13
C HIS A 351 -0.57 -5.46 -0.68
N ILE A 352 0.35 -4.80 0.04
CA ILE A 352 1.79 -4.98 -0.19
C ILE A 352 2.17 -6.28 0.52
N PRO A 353 3.00 -7.16 -0.06
CA PRO A 353 3.51 -8.33 0.65
C PRO A 353 4.30 -7.90 1.88
N THR A 354 3.68 -8.02 3.05
CA THR A 354 4.27 -7.73 4.36
C THR A 354 4.13 -8.96 5.24
N SER A 355 5.22 -9.45 5.83
CA SER A 355 5.12 -10.46 6.87
C SER A 355 4.57 -9.82 8.16
N ALA A 356 3.36 -10.21 8.57
CA ALA A 356 2.91 -9.99 9.93
C ALA A 356 3.93 -10.64 10.90
N SER A 357 4.31 -9.89 11.94
CA SER A 357 5.36 -10.17 12.92
C SER A 357 5.61 -11.67 13.24
N LYS A 358 6.49 -12.32 12.47
CA LYS A 358 7.16 -13.57 12.85
C LYS A 358 8.60 -13.23 13.24
N PRO A 359 8.95 -13.22 14.54
CA PRO A 359 10.22 -12.64 14.99
C PRO A 359 11.50 -13.39 14.56
N ASN A 360 11.39 -14.62 14.04
CA ASN A 360 12.55 -15.52 13.93
C ASN A 360 13.22 -15.65 12.54
N TRP A 361 12.57 -15.19 11.45
CA TRP A 361 13.07 -15.43 10.08
C TRP A 361 14.39 -14.71 9.75
N TYR A 362 14.64 -13.56 10.40
CA TYR A 362 15.90 -12.82 10.29
C TYR A 362 17.13 -13.69 10.62
N SER A 363 16.99 -14.66 11.54
CA SER A 363 18.10 -15.50 11.98
C SER A 363 18.40 -16.67 11.04
N GLU A 364 17.50 -17.01 10.11
CA GLU A 364 17.67 -18.12 9.16
C GLU A 364 18.28 -17.65 7.84
N PHE A 365 17.84 -16.49 7.32
CA PHE A 365 18.41 -15.90 6.11
C PHE A 365 19.92 -15.62 6.24
N GLY A 366 20.36 -15.11 7.40
CA GLY A 366 21.78 -14.88 7.69
C GLY A 366 22.63 -16.15 7.88
N ARG A 367 22.02 -17.36 7.88
CA ARG A 367 22.71 -18.65 8.06
C ARG A 367 22.70 -19.55 6.83
N HIS A 368 21.82 -19.31 5.84
CA HIS A 368 21.66 -20.21 4.69
C HIS A 368 21.85 -19.59 3.30
N SER A 369 22.17 -18.30 3.18
CA SER A 369 22.72 -17.78 1.93
C SER A 369 24.20 -18.14 1.81
N ASP A 370 24.57 -18.86 0.76
CA ASP A 370 25.97 -18.90 0.33
C ASP A 370 26.45 -17.47 0.04
N ARG A 371 27.72 -17.20 0.37
CA ARG A 371 28.26 -15.83 0.49
C ARG A 371 28.44 -15.09 -0.84
N ASP A 372 28.25 -15.79 -1.96
CA ASP A 372 28.59 -15.29 -3.30
C ASP A 372 27.36 -14.92 -4.17
N GLU A 373 26.12 -15.13 -3.72
CA GLU A 373 24.89 -14.83 -4.50
C GLU A 373 23.99 -13.70 -3.96
N ILE A 374 24.34 -13.03 -2.85
CA ILE A 374 23.62 -11.81 -2.43
C ILE A 374 24.06 -10.62 -3.29
N SER A 375 23.47 -10.50 -4.49
CA SER A 375 23.69 -9.34 -5.35
C SER A 375 23.15 -8.07 -4.69
N SER A 376 23.98 -7.03 -4.59
CA SER A 376 23.65 -5.77 -3.92
C SER A 376 22.32 -5.16 -4.38
N ILE A 377 21.41 -4.93 -3.43
CA ILE A 377 20.10 -4.31 -3.71
C ILE A 377 20.30 -2.80 -3.87
N HIS A 378 20.56 -2.35 -5.09
CA HIS A 378 20.21 -1.00 -5.52
C HIS A 378 18.69 -0.94 -5.73
N LEU A 379 18.06 0.23 -5.63
CA LEU A 379 16.62 0.38 -5.90
C LEU A 379 16.22 -0.13 -7.31
N SER A 380 17.11 -0.03 -8.30
CA SER A 380 16.99 -0.66 -9.63
C SER A 380 16.78 -2.19 -9.61
N GLY A 381 17.17 -2.87 -8.54
CA GLY A 381 16.85 -4.28 -8.30
C GLY A 381 15.35 -4.49 -8.08
N LEU A 382 14.70 -3.59 -7.32
CA LEU A 382 13.24 -3.50 -7.24
C LEU A 382 12.64 -3.02 -8.58
N ILE A 383 13.26 -2.04 -9.23
CA ILE A 383 12.74 -1.29 -10.40
C ILE A 383 13.19 -1.90 -11.76
N LYS A 384 13.19 -3.24 -11.90
CA LYS A 384 13.55 -3.89 -13.19
C LYS A 384 12.40 -3.84 -14.21
N GLN A 385 12.44 -2.79 -15.03
CA GLN A 385 11.59 -2.54 -16.20
C GLN A 385 11.49 -3.72 -17.20
N TYR A 386 10.31 -3.83 -17.81
CA TYR A 386 10.17 -4.23 -19.23
C TYR A 386 10.01 -2.96 -20.10
N PRO A 387 10.38 -2.99 -21.40
CA PRO A 387 10.42 -1.78 -22.22
C PRO A 387 9.04 -1.19 -22.47
N LYS A 388 8.98 0.16 -22.52
CA LYS A 388 7.82 0.93 -22.97
C LYS A 388 7.26 0.36 -24.27
N GLN A 389 6.08 -0.27 -24.23
CA GLN A 389 5.33 -0.57 -25.45
C GLN A 389 4.82 0.74 -26.03
N GLN A 390 5.62 1.32 -26.93
CA GLN A 390 5.14 2.32 -27.87
C GLN A 390 3.96 1.74 -28.67
N GLN A 391 3.02 2.63 -29.01
CA GLN A 391 1.83 2.35 -29.81
C GLN A 391 2.14 1.42 -31.00
N LEU A 392 1.53 0.23 -31.02
CA LEU A 392 1.42 -0.59 -32.24
C LEU A 392 -0.05 -0.91 -32.52
N LEU A 393 -0.45 -0.58 -33.75
CA LEU A 393 -1.83 -0.63 -34.21
C LEU A 393 -2.27 -2.05 -34.61
N LYS A 394 -3.30 -2.58 -33.93
CA LYS A 394 -4.30 -3.57 -34.44
C LYS A 394 -3.75 -4.98 -34.80
N PRO A 395 -4.62 -5.99 -35.08
CA PRO A 395 -6.08 -6.11 -34.90
C PRO A 395 -6.51 -7.25 -33.95
N LYS A 396 -7.83 -7.42 -33.77
CA LYS A 396 -8.46 -8.49 -32.97
C LYS A 396 -8.35 -9.88 -33.63
N SER A 397 -7.83 -10.88 -32.93
CA SER A 397 -8.34 -12.27 -32.93
C SER A 397 -7.68 -13.11 -31.83
N GLU A 398 -8.51 -13.88 -31.09
CA GLU A 398 -8.16 -15.14 -30.42
C GLU A 398 -6.98 -15.21 -29.40
N ILE A 399 -7.31 -15.27 -28.10
CA ILE A 399 -7.25 -16.49 -27.25
C ILE A 399 -7.37 -16.12 -25.77
N TRP A 400 -8.23 -16.84 -25.06
CA TRP A 400 -8.39 -16.73 -23.62
C TRP A 400 -7.28 -17.49 -22.88
N LYS A 401 -6.56 -16.80 -21.99
CA LYS A 401 -5.87 -17.35 -20.80
C LYS A 401 -5.19 -16.20 -20.03
N TRP A 402 -5.79 -15.77 -18.92
CA TRP A 402 -5.11 -14.93 -17.93
C TRP A 402 -5.05 -15.69 -16.61
N GLY A 403 -3.88 -16.27 -16.34
CA GLY A 403 -3.58 -16.91 -15.06
C GLY A 403 -3.16 -15.87 -14.03
N PHE A 404 -3.70 -15.98 -12.82
CA PHE A 404 -3.25 -15.19 -11.67
C PHE A 404 -1.78 -15.46 -11.35
N SER A 405 -0.93 -14.42 -11.30
CA SER A 405 0.26 -14.42 -10.44
C SER A 405 1.01 -13.08 -10.36
N LYS A 406 1.47 -12.79 -9.14
CA LYS A 406 2.78 -12.17 -8.80
C LYS A 406 2.98 -10.65 -8.94
N LYS A 407 3.36 -10.09 -7.76
CA LYS A 407 4.22 -8.92 -7.47
C LYS A 407 3.59 -7.53 -7.50
N ARG A 408 3.85 -6.78 -6.41
CA ARG A 408 3.70 -5.32 -6.27
C ARG A 408 4.67 -4.81 -5.19
N ILE A 409 5.57 -3.89 -5.53
CA ILE A 409 6.34 -3.09 -4.58
C ILE A 409 6.53 -1.67 -5.10
N GLY A 410 6.03 -0.68 -4.38
CA GLY A 410 6.79 0.54 -4.09
C GLY A 410 7.10 1.53 -5.22
N GLU A 411 6.40 1.53 -6.34
CA GLU A 411 6.59 2.53 -7.41
C GLU A 411 5.41 3.53 -7.53
N PHE A 412 5.69 4.72 -8.09
CA PHE A 412 4.72 5.75 -8.56
C PHE A 412 3.86 6.57 -7.58
N TYR A 413 4.00 6.44 -6.26
CA TYR A 413 3.27 7.29 -5.29
C TYR A 413 3.43 8.81 -5.45
N LEU A 414 4.58 9.28 -5.93
CA LEU A 414 4.87 10.72 -6.07
C LEU A 414 3.99 11.40 -7.15
N SER A 415 3.45 10.64 -8.11
CA SER A 415 2.50 11.17 -9.12
C SER A 415 1.14 11.54 -8.52
N LEU A 416 0.79 10.91 -7.39
CA LEU A 416 -0.27 11.24 -6.44
C LEU A 416 -0.51 12.74 -6.17
N PHE A 417 0.59 13.44 -5.87
CA PHE A 417 0.56 14.62 -5.00
C PHE A 417 1.46 15.76 -5.47
N MET A 418 2.18 15.56 -6.57
CA MET A 418 3.08 16.53 -7.19
C MET A 418 2.99 16.45 -8.71
#